data_AF-A0A1I7TLV9-F1
#
_entry.id   AF-A0A1I7TLV9-F1
#
_cell.length_a   1.000
_cell.length_b   1.000
_cell.length_c   1.000
_cell.angle_alpha   90.00
_cell.angle_beta   90.00
_cell.angle_gamma   90.00
#
_symmetry.space_group_name_H-M   'P 1'
#
loop_
_entity.id
_entity.type
_entity.pdbx_description
1 polymer ?
#
loop_
_entity_poly.entity_id
_entity_poly.type
_entity_poly.pdbx_seq_one_letter_code
_entity_poly.pdbx_strand_id
1 'polypeptide(L)'
;MSDPLSRGAPERKSTRKRQLPIRYREDNEYETKATAKTAEKREENRLKLEIKQLKSENDDIVGKNETMIALQKEMETERDEFKRKGEEMRLNTQTIMDNLSASETRIANLQKDFLEKFNVHRADYVKLKKMKDELLQLKNNVDPENEDKNEREKIENLKKCPYCRGYFTNESVAPLILKCGHILCKRCCIVDYEQNGSIFCIGCQNAEPIANVEEINEFPVCHSILSIM
;
A
#
# COMPACT_ATOMS: atom_id res chain seq x y z
N MET A 1 40.45 60.39 -65.17
CA MET A 1 41.79 60.40 -64.55
C MET A 1 42.60 59.26 -65.15
N SER A 2 43.79 59.42 -65.69
CA SER A 2 44.53 60.57 -66.20
C SER A 2 45.62 59.97 -67.08
N ASP A 3 45.51 60.22 -68.38
CA ASP A 3 46.56 60.61 -69.31
C ASP A 3 47.88 59.82 -69.54
N PRO A 4 48.46 60.02 -70.75
CA PRO A 4 49.25 59.04 -71.49
C PRO A 4 50.69 59.56 -71.72
N LEU A 5 51.39 58.98 -72.70
CA LEU A 5 52.39 59.58 -73.61
C LEU A 5 53.63 58.69 -73.75
N SER A 6 53.90 58.25 -74.98
CA SER A 6 55.13 58.70 -75.65
C SER A 6 54.97 58.57 -77.16
N ARG A 7 54.93 59.73 -77.81
CA ARG A 7 54.93 59.91 -79.26
C ARG A 7 56.36 59.75 -79.75
N GLY A 8 56.60 58.80 -80.65
CA GLY A 8 57.78 58.80 -81.50
C GLY A 8 57.65 59.84 -82.62
N ALA A 9 58.67 60.67 -82.79
CA ALA A 9 58.90 61.53 -83.94
C ALA A 9 59.94 60.87 -84.88
N PRO A 10 60.03 61.30 -86.15
CA PRO A 10 60.21 60.42 -87.32
C PRO A 10 61.64 60.37 -87.86
N GLU A 11 61.81 59.69 -89.01
CA GLU A 11 62.93 59.66 -89.99
C GLU A 11 63.64 58.29 -90.09
N ARG A 12 63.98 57.70 -91.24
CA ARG A 12 64.15 58.14 -92.64
C ARG A 12 63.99 56.91 -93.54
N LYS A 13 63.49 57.12 -94.76
CA LYS A 13 63.49 56.12 -95.85
C LYS A 13 64.94 55.86 -96.30
N SER A 14 65.37 54.59 -96.26
CA SER A 14 66.59 54.11 -96.93
C SER A 14 66.23 52.98 -97.90
N THR A 15 66.23 53.31 -99.17
CA THR A 15 66.10 52.39 -100.30
C THR A 15 67.44 51.73 -100.58
N ARG A 16 67.64 50.50 -100.10
CA ARG A 16 68.60 49.57 -100.70
C ARG A 16 68.11 48.14 -100.55
N LYS A 17 67.33 47.69 -101.55
CA LYS A 17 67.03 46.27 -101.76
C LYS A 17 68.34 45.56 -102.10
N ARG A 18 69.02 44.98 -101.09
CA ARG A 18 69.93 43.87 -101.33
C ARG A 18 69.08 42.61 -101.50
N GLN A 19 69.05 42.09 -102.71
CA GLN A 19 68.59 40.73 -102.96
C GLN A 19 69.54 39.79 -102.20
N LEU A 20 69.02 39.11 -101.18
CA LEU A 20 69.69 37.95 -100.62
C LEU A 20 69.40 36.74 -101.53
N PRO A 21 70.34 35.81 -101.68
CA PRO A 21 70.20 34.69 -102.61
C PRO A 21 69.02 33.80 -102.20
N ILE A 22 68.21 33.40 -103.18
CA ILE A 22 67.25 32.32 -103.04
C ILE A 22 68.06 31.06 -102.71
N ARG A 23 68.07 30.66 -101.43
CA ARG A 23 68.56 29.34 -101.03
C ARG A 23 67.51 28.32 -101.45
N TYR A 24 68.01 27.25 -102.06
CA TYR A 24 67.25 26.10 -102.53
C TYR A 24 66.37 25.53 -101.42
N ARG A 25 65.15 25.14 -101.81
CA ARG A 25 64.03 24.75 -100.95
C ARG A 25 63.99 23.23 -100.86
N GLU A 26 65.07 22.59 -100.39
CA GLU A 26 65.13 21.12 -100.23
C GLU A 26 65.42 20.67 -98.79
N ASP A 27 65.67 21.58 -97.85
CA ASP A 27 65.97 21.21 -96.44
C ASP A 27 64.71 21.09 -95.55
N ASN A 28 63.51 21.39 -96.08
CA ASN A 28 62.30 21.49 -95.25
C ASN A 28 61.60 20.16 -94.95
N GLU A 29 61.88 19.06 -95.64
CA GLU A 29 61.23 17.78 -95.35
C GLU A 29 61.78 17.11 -94.09
N TYR A 30 63.07 17.26 -93.78
CA TYR A 30 63.68 16.68 -92.59
C TYR A 30 63.32 17.46 -91.33
N GLU A 31 63.27 18.80 -91.39
CA GLU A 31 62.85 19.63 -90.25
C GLU A 31 61.36 19.50 -89.92
N THR A 32 60.49 19.36 -90.93
CA THR A 32 59.05 19.13 -90.71
C THR A 32 58.75 17.73 -90.17
N LYS A 33 59.45 16.69 -90.63
CA LYS A 33 59.33 15.32 -90.08
C LYS A 33 59.91 15.20 -88.65
N ALA A 34 60.98 15.92 -88.33
CA ALA A 34 61.57 15.96 -86.99
C ALA A 34 60.70 16.74 -85.98
N THR A 35 60.08 17.83 -86.41
CA THR A 35 59.12 18.60 -85.60
C THR A 35 57.78 17.87 -85.40
N ALA A 36 57.30 17.13 -86.40
CA ALA A 36 56.13 16.25 -86.26
C ALA A 36 56.39 15.10 -85.27
N LYS A 37 57.53 14.40 -85.36
CA LYS A 37 57.90 13.34 -84.40
C LYS A 37 58.04 13.84 -82.97
N THR A 38 58.50 15.08 -82.78
CA THR A 38 58.61 15.68 -81.44
C THR A 38 57.25 16.18 -80.92
N ALA A 39 56.34 16.62 -81.79
CA ALA A 39 54.96 16.92 -81.42
C ALA A 39 54.16 15.65 -81.06
N GLU A 40 54.28 14.57 -81.84
CA GLU A 40 53.68 13.26 -81.52
C GLU A 40 54.17 12.72 -80.19
N LYS A 41 55.48 12.81 -79.90
CA LYS A 41 56.04 12.37 -78.62
C LYS A 41 55.58 13.22 -77.43
N ARG A 42 55.32 14.52 -77.63
CA ARG A 42 54.73 15.39 -76.60
C ARG A 42 53.27 15.02 -76.33
N GLU A 43 52.52 14.73 -77.38
CA GLU A 43 51.13 14.28 -77.29
C GLU A 43 51.03 12.90 -76.62
N GLU A 44 51.91 11.96 -76.97
CA GLU A 44 52.01 10.65 -76.32
C GLU A 44 52.33 10.77 -74.82
N ASN A 45 53.23 11.69 -74.45
CA ASN A 45 53.53 11.97 -73.04
C ASN A 45 52.35 12.62 -72.30
N ARG A 46 51.58 13.49 -72.97
CA ARG A 46 50.36 14.08 -72.41
C ARG A 46 49.31 13.02 -72.14
N LEU A 47 49.04 12.15 -73.13
CA LEU A 47 48.10 11.03 -73.00
C LEU A 47 48.54 10.06 -71.90
N LYS A 48 49.84 9.77 -71.78
CA LYS A 48 50.36 8.95 -70.67
C LYS A 48 50.15 9.57 -69.29
N LEU A 49 50.23 10.89 -69.18
CA LEU A 49 49.96 11.61 -67.94
C LEU A 49 48.46 11.54 -67.59
N GLU A 50 47.61 11.77 -68.58
CA GLU A 50 46.15 11.70 -68.46
C GLU A 50 45.68 10.29 -68.07
N ILE A 51 46.23 9.24 -68.70
CA ILE A 51 45.97 7.84 -68.30
C ILE A 51 46.38 7.59 -66.85
N LYS A 52 47.49 8.15 -66.37
CA LYS A 52 47.89 8.01 -64.96
C LYS A 52 46.94 8.73 -64.01
N GLN A 53 46.48 9.93 -64.37
CA GLN A 53 45.49 10.68 -63.59
C GLN A 53 44.16 9.93 -63.53
N LEU A 54 43.65 9.47 -64.68
CA LEU A 54 42.41 8.68 -64.73
C LEU A 54 42.51 7.39 -63.92
N LYS A 55 43.68 6.73 -63.92
CA LYS A 55 43.88 5.55 -63.07
C LYS A 55 43.81 5.89 -61.59
N SER A 56 44.49 6.94 -61.13
CA SER A 56 44.42 7.32 -59.71
C SER A 56 43.01 7.76 -59.30
N GLU A 57 42.32 8.52 -60.15
CA GLU A 57 40.93 8.91 -59.91
C GLU A 57 40.00 7.68 -59.84
N ASN A 58 40.21 6.68 -60.69
CA ASN A 58 39.42 5.46 -60.68
C ASN A 58 39.70 4.63 -59.42
N ASP A 59 40.96 4.54 -58.99
CA ASP A 59 41.34 3.87 -57.73
C ASP A 59 40.67 4.56 -56.52
N ASP A 60 40.63 5.90 -56.50
CA ASP A 60 39.94 6.69 -55.47
C ASP A 60 38.42 6.43 -55.47
N ILE A 61 37.81 6.32 -56.65
CA ILE A 61 36.37 6.01 -56.79
C ILE A 61 36.08 4.59 -56.31
N VAL A 62 36.92 3.61 -56.65
CA VAL A 62 36.79 2.24 -56.18
C VAL A 62 36.87 2.19 -54.65
N GLY A 63 37.85 2.87 -54.04
CA GLY A 63 37.95 2.96 -52.58
C GLY A 63 36.72 3.60 -51.93
N LYS A 64 36.15 4.66 -52.53
CA LYS A 64 34.89 5.25 -52.06
C LYS A 64 33.69 4.31 -52.21
N ASN A 65 33.62 3.53 -53.28
CA ASN A 65 32.55 2.55 -53.47
C ASN A 65 32.65 1.40 -52.46
N GLU A 66 33.86 0.92 -52.17
CA GLU A 66 34.09 -0.12 -51.15
C GLU A 66 33.65 0.36 -49.75
N THR A 67 33.99 1.60 -49.39
CA THR A 67 33.55 2.19 -48.11
C THR A 67 32.03 2.39 -48.05
N MET A 68 31.40 2.81 -49.15
CA MET A 68 29.92 2.88 -49.22
C MET A 68 29.25 1.51 -49.08
N ILE A 69 29.81 0.47 -49.69
CA ILE A 69 29.28 -0.90 -49.56
C ILE A 69 29.41 -1.38 -48.11
N ALA A 70 30.53 -1.07 -47.44
CA ALA A 70 30.71 -1.40 -46.03
C ALA A 70 29.68 -0.68 -45.13
N LEU A 71 29.48 0.62 -45.35
CA LEU A 71 28.47 1.41 -44.65
C LEU A 71 27.05 0.90 -44.89
N GLN A 72 26.71 0.50 -46.13
CA GLN A 72 25.40 -0.08 -46.43
C GLN A 72 25.16 -1.39 -45.67
N LYS A 73 26.17 -2.27 -45.59
CA LYS A 73 26.09 -3.50 -44.82
C LYS A 73 25.91 -3.24 -43.33
N GLU A 74 26.63 -2.25 -42.78
CA GLU A 74 26.48 -1.85 -41.38
C GLU A 74 25.06 -1.36 -41.10
N MET A 75 24.53 -0.46 -41.93
CA MET A 75 23.15 0.02 -41.85
C MET A 75 22.10 -1.09 -42.01
N GLU A 76 22.37 -2.13 -42.81
CA GLU A 76 21.51 -3.32 -42.90
C GLU A 76 21.53 -4.13 -41.61
N THR A 77 22.70 -4.36 -41.02
CA THR A 77 22.81 -5.08 -39.75
C THR A 77 22.13 -4.35 -38.60
N GLU A 78 22.27 -3.03 -38.50
CA GLU A 78 21.59 -2.21 -37.50
C GLU A 78 20.07 -2.26 -37.66
N ARG A 79 19.58 -2.22 -38.91
CA ARG A 79 18.15 -2.30 -39.21
C ARG A 79 17.57 -3.64 -38.78
N ASP A 80 18.29 -4.74 -39.02
CA ASP A 80 17.83 -6.07 -38.65
C ASP A 80 17.94 -6.32 -37.13
N GLU A 81 18.91 -5.72 -36.45
CA GLU A 81 18.93 -5.65 -34.99
C GLU A 81 17.74 -4.88 -34.43
N PHE A 82 17.40 -3.74 -35.02
CA PHE A 82 16.23 -2.96 -34.61
C PHE A 82 14.92 -3.73 -34.80
N LYS A 83 14.78 -4.45 -35.92
CA LYS A 83 13.61 -5.32 -36.15
C LYS A 83 13.52 -6.42 -35.09
N ARG A 84 14.62 -7.12 -34.81
CA ARG A 84 14.66 -8.17 -33.76
C ARG A 84 14.28 -7.62 -32.39
N LYS A 85 14.84 -6.47 -31.99
CA LYS A 85 14.48 -5.80 -30.73
C LYS A 85 13.01 -5.38 -30.70
N GLY A 86 12.47 -4.93 -31.84
CA GLY A 86 11.05 -4.59 -31.96
C GLY A 86 10.12 -5.81 -31.81
N GLU A 87 10.50 -6.95 -32.39
CA GLU A 87 9.76 -8.21 -32.24
C GLU A 87 9.82 -8.75 -30.81
N GLU A 88 11.00 -8.72 -30.18
CA GLU A 88 11.19 -9.08 -28.78
C GLU A 88 10.33 -8.22 -27.85
N MET A 89 10.32 -6.90 -28.08
CA MET A 89 9.49 -5.98 -27.31
C MET A 89 8.00 -6.31 -27.46
N ARG A 90 7.52 -6.60 -28.68
CA ARG A 90 6.13 -7.00 -28.92
C ARG A 90 5.77 -8.30 -28.20
N LEU A 91 6.65 -9.30 -28.24
CA LEU A 91 6.43 -10.58 -27.55
C LEU A 91 6.37 -10.38 -26.02
N ASN A 92 7.25 -9.54 -25.49
CA ASN A 92 7.25 -9.20 -24.07
C ASN A 92 5.97 -8.45 -23.67
N THR A 93 5.54 -7.47 -24.47
CA THR A 93 4.26 -6.77 -24.25
C THR A 93 3.08 -7.73 -24.28
N GLN A 94 3.03 -8.66 -25.24
CA GLN A 94 1.97 -9.66 -25.31
C GLN A 94 1.95 -10.53 -24.05
N THR A 95 3.12 -11.01 -23.61
CA THR A 95 3.26 -11.80 -22.39
C THR A 95 2.75 -11.06 -21.15
N ILE A 96 3.05 -9.76 -21.04
CA ILE A 96 2.56 -8.91 -19.95
C ILE A 96 1.03 -8.79 -20.00
N MET A 97 0.45 -8.55 -21.18
CA MET A 97 -0.99 -8.44 -21.36
C MET A 97 -1.72 -9.75 -21.02
N ASP A 98 -1.19 -10.88 -21.46
CA ASP A 98 -1.74 -12.20 -21.15
C ASP A 98 -1.71 -12.48 -19.63
N ASN A 99 -0.59 -12.16 -18.97
CA ASN A 99 -0.47 -12.28 -17.51
C ASN A 99 -1.44 -11.36 -16.75
N LEU A 100 -1.65 -10.14 -17.23
CA LEU A 100 -2.63 -9.20 -16.66
C LEU A 100 -4.04 -9.77 -16.78
N SER A 101 -4.43 -10.26 -17.96
CA SER A 101 -5.75 -10.86 -18.18
C SER A 101 -5.98 -12.11 -17.29
N ALA A 102 -4.96 -12.95 -17.12
CA ALA A 102 -5.01 -14.09 -16.21
C ALA A 102 -5.13 -13.64 -14.75
N SER A 103 -4.49 -12.53 -14.38
CA SER A 103 -4.59 -11.97 -13.04
C SER A 103 -5.99 -11.41 -12.74
N GLU A 104 -6.64 -10.76 -13.70
CA GLU A 104 -7.99 -10.23 -13.55
C GLU A 104 -9.01 -11.34 -13.27
N THR A 105 -8.95 -12.43 -14.04
CA THR A 105 -9.82 -13.59 -13.81
C THR A 105 -9.55 -14.25 -12.46
N ARG A 106 -8.29 -14.33 -12.02
CA ARG A 106 -7.92 -14.85 -10.70
C ARG A 106 -8.46 -13.98 -9.57
N ILE A 107 -8.38 -12.66 -9.69
CA ILE A 107 -8.92 -11.72 -8.69
C ILE A 107 -10.44 -11.85 -8.60
N ALA A 108 -11.14 -11.91 -9.74
CA ALA A 108 -12.58 -12.09 -9.76
C ALA A 108 -13.03 -13.40 -9.08
N ASN A 109 -12.32 -14.50 -9.34
CA ASN A 109 -12.60 -15.78 -8.68
C ASN A 109 -12.36 -15.71 -7.16
N LEU A 110 -11.26 -15.08 -6.72
CA LEU A 110 -10.98 -14.90 -5.29
C LEU A 110 -12.04 -14.03 -4.60
N GLN A 111 -12.54 -12.99 -5.26
CA GLN A 111 -13.64 -12.16 -4.74
C GLN A 111 -14.92 -12.98 -4.56
N LYS A 112 -15.24 -13.86 -5.53
CA LYS A 112 -16.40 -14.76 -5.44
C LYS A 112 -16.26 -15.74 -4.28
N ASP A 113 -15.10 -16.40 -4.15
CA ASP A 113 -14.81 -17.33 -3.06
C ASP A 113 -14.89 -16.65 -1.69
N PHE A 114 -14.38 -15.42 -1.59
CA PHE A 114 -14.44 -14.64 -0.36
C PHE A 114 -15.88 -14.31 0.02
N LEU A 115 -16.71 -13.88 -0.94
CA LEU A 115 -18.11 -13.56 -0.72
C LEU A 115 -18.91 -14.79 -0.28
N GLU A 116 -18.66 -15.95 -0.89
CA GLU A 116 -19.29 -17.21 -0.52
C GLU A 116 -18.94 -17.61 0.92
N LYS A 117 -17.66 -17.58 1.29
CA LYS A 117 -17.20 -17.86 2.67
C LYS A 117 -17.78 -16.87 3.67
N PHE A 118 -17.85 -15.58 3.32
CA PHE A 118 -18.44 -14.56 4.17
C PHE A 118 -19.93 -14.83 4.43
N ASN A 119 -20.68 -15.24 3.40
CA ASN A 119 -22.09 -15.57 3.54
C ASN A 119 -22.31 -16.79 4.44
N VAL A 120 -21.48 -17.83 4.32
CA VAL A 120 -21.51 -19.01 5.22
C VAL A 120 -21.24 -18.59 6.66
N HIS A 121 -20.16 -17.84 6.91
CA HIS A 121 -19.82 -17.38 8.25
C HIS A 121 -20.93 -16.49 8.86
N ARG A 122 -21.55 -15.63 8.05
CA ARG A 122 -22.69 -14.81 8.48
C ARG A 122 -23.88 -15.68 8.89
N ALA A 123 -24.21 -16.72 8.12
CA ALA A 123 -25.28 -17.64 8.45
C ALA A 123 -25.01 -18.39 9.77
N ASP A 124 -23.78 -18.85 9.97
CA ASP A 124 -23.40 -19.55 11.20
C ASP A 124 -23.38 -18.62 12.41
N TYR A 125 -22.95 -17.37 12.24
CA TYR A 125 -23.07 -16.35 13.29
C TYR A 125 -24.53 -16.13 13.72
N VAL A 126 -25.47 -16.07 12.77
CA VAL A 126 -26.90 -15.94 13.08
C VAL A 126 -27.42 -17.17 13.85
N LYS A 127 -27.01 -18.38 13.48
CA LYS A 127 -27.37 -19.62 14.22
C LYS A 127 -26.81 -19.60 15.64
N LEU A 128 -25.52 -19.26 15.80
CA LEU A 128 -24.86 -19.16 17.10
C LEU A 128 -25.54 -18.13 18.00
N LYS A 129 -25.94 -16.98 17.44
CA LYS A 129 -26.69 -15.97 18.19
C LYS A 129 -28.02 -16.50 18.71
N LYS A 130 -28.78 -17.20 17.87
CA LYS A 130 -30.05 -17.84 18.30
C LYS A 130 -29.83 -18.86 19.40
N MET A 131 -28.85 -19.77 19.26
CA MET A 131 -28.52 -20.76 20.29
C MET A 131 -28.11 -20.09 21.61
N LYS A 132 -27.35 -19.00 21.55
CA LYS A 132 -26.96 -18.24 22.74
C LYS A 132 -28.18 -17.64 23.45
N ASP A 133 -29.10 -17.06 22.69
CA ASP A 133 -30.32 -16.46 23.22
C ASP A 133 -31.23 -17.53 23.85
N GLU A 134 -31.37 -18.70 23.22
CA GLU A 134 -32.09 -19.87 23.76
C GLU A 134 -31.46 -20.39 25.06
N LEU A 135 -30.14 -20.51 25.12
CA LEU A 135 -29.42 -20.90 26.34
C LEU A 135 -29.62 -19.88 27.48
N LEU A 136 -29.67 -18.59 27.16
CA LEU A 136 -29.91 -17.55 28.17
C LEU A 136 -31.34 -17.64 28.73
N GLN A 137 -32.33 -17.91 27.88
CA GLN A 137 -33.71 -18.14 28.31
C GLN A 137 -33.81 -19.38 29.21
N LEU A 138 -33.16 -20.48 28.82
CA LEU A 138 -33.11 -21.69 29.65
C LEU A 138 -32.43 -21.43 31.00
N LYS A 139 -31.31 -20.71 31.03
CA LYS A 139 -30.63 -20.36 32.27
C LYS A 139 -31.55 -19.57 33.22
N ASN A 140 -32.26 -18.59 32.71
CA ASN A 140 -33.18 -17.78 33.53
C ASN A 140 -34.39 -18.59 34.04
N ASN A 141 -34.78 -19.66 33.33
CA ASN A 141 -35.87 -20.55 33.74
C ASN A 141 -35.42 -21.69 34.68
N VAL A 142 -34.11 -21.90 34.84
CA VAL A 142 -33.50 -23.04 35.56
C VAL A 142 -32.64 -22.58 36.74
N ASP A 143 -32.87 -21.41 37.32
CA ASP A 143 -32.27 -21.00 38.60
C ASP A 143 -33.26 -21.15 39.79
N PRO A 144 -33.64 -22.39 40.20
CA PRO A 144 -34.34 -22.60 41.48
C PRO A 144 -33.43 -22.34 42.68
N GLU A 145 -32.10 -22.23 42.50
CA GLU A 145 -31.16 -21.97 43.60
C GLU A 145 -31.21 -20.53 44.16
N ASN A 146 -31.75 -19.57 43.41
CA ASN A 146 -31.83 -18.17 43.87
C ASN A 146 -33.02 -17.93 44.82
N GLU A 147 -34.07 -18.74 44.75
CA GLU A 147 -35.17 -18.70 45.71
C GLU A 147 -34.76 -19.37 47.03
N ASP A 148 -34.11 -20.54 46.95
CA ASP A 148 -33.69 -21.33 48.11
C ASP A 148 -32.64 -20.63 49.02
N LYS A 149 -31.71 -19.87 48.45
CA LYS A 149 -30.72 -19.11 49.24
C LYS A 149 -31.37 -17.96 50.01
N ASN A 150 -32.36 -17.30 49.41
CA ASN A 150 -33.08 -16.18 50.01
C ASN A 150 -33.97 -16.65 51.18
N GLU A 151 -34.58 -17.83 51.06
CA GLU A 151 -35.37 -18.43 52.14
C GLU A 151 -34.52 -18.89 53.33
N ARG A 152 -33.36 -19.51 53.07
CA ARG A 152 -32.42 -19.89 54.14
C ARG A 152 -31.90 -18.68 54.91
N GLU A 153 -31.60 -17.59 54.22
CA GLU A 153 -31.14 -16.35 54.84
C GLU A 153 -32.25 -15.69 55.68
N LYS A 154 -33.51 -15.73 55.21
CA LYS A 154 -34.66 -15.25 55.99
C LYS A 154 -34.83 -16.04 57.28
N ILE A 155 -34.73 -17.37 57.24
CA ILE A 155 -34.84 -18.22 58.44
C ILE A 155 -33.68 -17.95 59.41
N GLU A 156 -32.45 -17.78 58.90
CA GLU A 156 -31.29 -17.47 59.72
C GLU A 156 -31.40 -16.12 60.44
N ASN A 157 -32.03 -15.14 59.79
CA ASN A 157 -32.27 -13.83 60.39
C ASN A 157 -33.35 -13.85 61.49
N LEU A 158 -34.31 -14.78 61.45
CA LEU A 158 -35.31 -14.95 62.51
C LEU A 158 -34.70 -15.42 63.84
N LYS A 159 -33.53 -16.07 63.81
CA LYS A 159 -32.82 -16.53 65.02
C LYS A 159 -32.14 -15.40 65.80
N LYS A 160 -32.14 -14.17 65.26
CA LYS A 160 -31.39 -13.03 65.79
C LYS A 160 -32.33 -11.90 66.23
N CYS A 161 -31.93 -11.21 67.28
CA CYS A 161 -32.61 -9.99 67.72
C CYS A 161 -32.47 -8.89 66.66
N PRO A 162 -33.55 -8.22 66.22
CA PRO A 162 -33.46 -7.16 65.21
C PRO A 162 -32.72 -5.91 65.70
N TYR A 163 -32.63 -5.70 67.03
CA TYR A 163 -31.88 -4.60 67.63
C TYR A 163 -30.37 -4.87 67.70
N CYS A 164 -29.95 -5.90 68.44
CA CYS A 164 -28.53 -6.16 68.69
C CYS A 164 -27.89 -7.17 67.73
N ARG A 165 -28.68 -7.79 66.84
CA ARG A 165 -28.28 -8.88 65.93
C ARG A 165 -27.68 -10.13 66.60
N GLY A 166 -27.74 -10.21 67.93
CA GLY A 166 -27.34 -11.38 68.71
C GLY A 166 -28.35 -12.51 68.58
N TYR A 167 -27.87 -13.75 68.60
CA TYR A 167 -28.72 -14.94 68.63
C TYR A 167 -29.51 -14.99 69.93
N PHE A 168 -30.79 -15.35 69.85
CA PHE A 168 -31.63 -15.54 71.02
C PHE A 168 -31.12 -16.71 71.88
N THR A 169 -31.42 -16.73 73.17
CA THR A 169 -31.12 -17.87 74.06
C THR A 169 -32.17 -17.95 75.15
N ASN A 170 -32.25 -19.05 75.91
CA ASN A 170 -33.27 -19.20 76.97
C ASN A 170 -33.07 -18.28 78.19
N GLU A 171 -32.01 -17.47 78.23
CA GLU A 171 -31.58 -16.73 79.42
C GLU A 171 -31.63 -15.20 79.22
N SER A 172 -30.48 -14.52 79.32
CA SER A 172 -30.37 -13.05 79.24
C SER A 172 -30.73 -12.47 77.87
N VAL A 173 -30.76 -13.31 76.83
CA VAL A 173 -31.10 -12.94 75.45
C VAL A 173 -32.39 -13.64 75.01
N ALA A 174 -33.32 -13.88 75.94
CA ALA A 174 -34.63 -14.45 75.63
C ALA A 174 -35.41 -13.59 74.62
N PRO A 175 -36.05 -14.20 73.60
CA PRO A 175 -36.90 -13.49 72.65
C PRO A 175 -38.22 -13.14 73.33
N LEU A 176 -38.41 -11.88 73.70
CA LEU A 176 -39.64 -11.38 74.31
C LEU A 176 -40.58 -10.84 73.24
N ILE A 177 -41.86 -11.19 73.34
CA ILE A 177 -42.92 -10.67 72.49
C ILE A 177 -43.46 -9.38 73.12
N LEU A 178 -43.25 -8.26 72.43
CA LEU A 178 -43.80 -6.96 72.81
C LEU A 178 -45.32 -6.93 72.60
N LYS A 179 -46.03 -5.94 73.15
CA LYS A 179 -47.50 -5.82 72.97
C LYS A 179 -47.88 -5.63 71.50
N CYS A 180 -47.01 -5.01 70.71
CA CYS A 180 -47.16 -4.89 69.26
C CYS A 180 -46.92 -6.20 68.46
N GLY A 181 -46.53 -7.30 69.12
CA GLY A 181 -46.29 -8.61 68.51
C GLY A 181 -44.88 -8.80 67.92
N HIS A 182 -44.06 -7.75 67.88
CA HIS A 182 -42.66 -7.86 67.47
C HIS A 182 -41.78 -8.40 68.59
N ILE A 183 -40.61 -8.92 68.21
CA ILE A 183 -39.72 -9.64 69.13
C ILE A 183 -38.42 -8.88 69.34
N LEU A 184 -38.04 -8.69 70.59
CA LEU A 184 -36.76 -8.13 71.01
C LEU A 184 -36.12 -9.00 72.09
N CYS A 185 -34.79 -8.89 72.22
CA CYS A 185 -34.08 -9.62 73.25
C CYS A 185 -34.32 -9.01 74.64
N LYS A 186 -34.45 -9.83 75.67
CA LYS A 186 -34.64 -9.36 77.07
C LYS A 186 -33.63 -8.30 77.48
N ARG A 187 -32.34 -8.52 77.21
CA ARG A 187 -31.27 -7.53 77.43
C ARG A 187 -31.54 -6.21 76.70
N CYS A 188 -32.03 -6.27 75.47
CA CYS A 188 -32.30 -5.09 74.65
C CYS A 188 -33.44 -4.27 75.24
N CYS A 189 -34.52 -4.94 75.68
CA CYS A 189 -35.64 -4.28 76.36
C CYS A 189 -35.20 -3.58 77.65
N ILE A 190 -34.33 -4.22 78.45
CA ILE A 190 -33.81 -3.63 79.69
C ILE A 190 -32.97 -2.39 79.38
N VAL A 191 -32.01 -2.49 78.46
CA VAL A 191 -31.15 -1.37 78.07
C VAL A 191 -31.96 -0.19 77.53
N ASP A 192 -32.97 -0.46 76.72
CA ASP A 192 -33.78 0.59 76.10
C ASP A 192 -34.67 1.30 77.14
N TYR A 193 -35.24 0.55 78.09
CA TYR A 193 -35.94 1.14 79.23
C TYR A 193 -35.01 1.96 80.13
N GLU A 194 -33.81 1.46 80.44
CA GLU A 194 -32.83 2.20 81.26
C GLU A 194 -32.42 3.53 80.62
N GLN A 195 -32.39 3.59 79.28
CA GLN A 195 -32.01 4.79 78.53
C GLN A 195 -33.17 5.75 78.31
N ASN A 196 -34.35 5.23 77.97
CA ASN A 196 -35.46 6.02 77.43
C ASN A 196 -36.73 6.00 78.32
N GLY A 197 -36.73 5.25 79.41
CA GLY A 197 -37.90 5.05 80.28
C GLY A 197 -39.06 4.31 79.61
N SER A 198 -38.85 3.75 78.43
CA SER A 198 -39.83 3.03 77.62
C SER A 198 -39.12 2.05 76.68
N ILE A 199 -39.86 1.07 76.15
CA ILE A 199 -39.31 0.09 75.21
C ILE A 199 -39.76 0.43 73.79
N PHE A 200 -38.80 0.71 72.92
CA PHE A 200 -38.99 1.07 71.54
C PHE A 200 -38.93 -0.17 70.63
N CYS A 201 -40.03 -0.42 69.93
CA CYS A 201 -40.06 -1.45 68.91
C CYS A 201 -39.46 -0.92 67.59
N ILE A 202 -38.34 -1.50 67.11
CA ILE A 202 -37.78 -1.13 65.80
C ILE A 202 -38.75 -1.49 64.64
N GLY A 203 -39.55 -2.54 64.78
CA GLY A 203 -40.43 -3.04 63.72
C GLY A 203 -41.57 -2.08 63.38
N CYS A 204 -42.29 -1.58 64.40
CA CYS A 204 -43.42 -0.67 64.22
C CYS A 204 -43.14 0.77 64.66
N GLN A 205 -41.96 1.06 65.22
CA GLN A 205 -41.55 2.37 65.74
C GLN A 205 -42.44 2.90 66.88
N ASN A 206 -43.15 2.02 67.58
CA ASN A 206 -43.95 2.37 68.74
C ASN A 206 -43.13 2.18 70.02
N ALA A 207 -43.22 3.16 70.93
CA ALA A 207 -42.71 3.05 72.28
C ALA A 207 -43.79 2.51 73.21
N GLU A 208 -43.48 1.44 73.93
CA GLU A 208 -44.34 0.85 74.95
C GLU A 208 -43.93 1.40 76.32
N PRO A 209 -44.80 2.17 77.00
CA PRO A 209 -44.54 2.59 78.37
C PRO A 209 -44.72 1.39 79.31
N ILE A 210 -43.74 1.18 80.18
CA ILE A 210 -43.76 0.21 81.28
C ILE A 210 -43.46 0.95 82.59
N ALA A 211 -44.05 0.53 83.70
CA ALA A 211 -43.94 1.29 84.95
C ALA A 211 -42.65 0.99 85.72
N ASN A 212 -42.05 -0.19 85.51
CA ASN A 212 -40.78 -0.60 86.10
C ASN A 212 -40.06 -1.66 85.23
N VAL A 213 -38.79 -1.95 85.56
CA VAL A 213 -37.97 -2.96 84.86
C VAL A 213 -38.52 -4.39 85.07
N GLU A 214 -39.22 -4.62 86.18
CA GLU A 214 -39.72 -5.95 86.55
C GLU A 214 -40.82 -6.44 85.62
N GLU A 215 -41.65 -5.52 85.09
CA GLU A 215 -42.67 -5.77 84.06
C GLU A 215 -42.08 -6.38 82.77
N ILE A 216 -40.79 -6.18 82.48
CA ILE A 216 -40.12 -6.79 81.32
C ILE A 216 -40.08 -8.32 81.46
N ASN A 217 -40.03 -8.83 82.69
CA ASN A 217 -40.05 -10.28 82.94
C ASN A 217 -41.43 -10.90 82.70
N GLU A 218 -42.48 -10.09 82.64
CA GLU A 218 -43.85 -10.55 82.40
C GLU A 218 -44.17 -10.70 80.91
N PHE A 219 -43.30 -10.19 80.02
CA PHE A 219 -43.50 -10.37 78.58
C PHE A 219 -43.38 -11.84 78.16
N PRO A 220 -44.31 -12.32 77.31
CA PRO A 220 -44.26 -13.70 76.82
C PRO A 220 -42.96 -14.00 76.08
N VAL A 221 -42.34 -15.13 76.38
CA VAL A 221 -41.18 -15.62 75.64
C VAL A 221 -41.66 -16.30 74.35
N CYS A 222 -41.05 -15.96 73.22
CA CYS A 222 -41.33 -16.59 71.93
C CYS A 222 -40.64 -17.96 71.82
N HIS A 223 -41.33 -19.02 72.27
CA HIS A 223 -40.82 -20.38 72.15
C HIS A 223 -40.69 -20.87 70.71
N SER A 224 -41.45 -20.29 69.76
CA SER A 224 -41.34 -20.65 68.34
C SER A 224 -39.95 -20.32 67.78
N ILE A 225 -39.38 -19.17 68.14
CA ILE A 225 -38.01 -18.81 67.73
C ILE A 225 -37.00 -19.75 68.40
N LEU A 226 -37.16 -20.02 69.70
CA LEU A 226 -36.27 -20.92 70.41
C LEU A 226 -36.31 -22.37 69.88
N SER A 227 -37.43 -22.79 69.28
CA SER A 227 -37.58 -24.13 68.71
C SER A 227 -36.88 -24.32 67.35
N ILE A 228 -36.62 -23.24 66.62
CA ILE A 228 -35.92 -23.27 65.33
C ILE A 228 -34.43 -22.97 65.46
N MET A 229 -33.96 -22.61 66.65
CA MET A 229 -32.55 -22.36 66.95
C MET A 229 -31.73 -23.64 66.84
#